data_AF-A0A2S6N2U0-F1
#
_entry.id   AF-A0A2S6N2U0-F1
#
_cell.length_a   1.000
_cell.length_b   1.000
_cell.length_c   1.000
_cell.angle_alpha   90.00
_cell.angle_beta   90.00
_cell.angle_gamma   90.00
#
_symmetry.space_group_name_H-M   'P 1'
#
loop_
_entity.id
_entity.type
_entity.pdbx_description
1 polymer ?
#
loop_
_entity_poly.entity_id
_entity_poly.type
_entity_poly.pdbx_seq_one_letter_code
_entity_poly.pdbx_strand_id
1 'polypeptide(L)'
;MSLTAALSECAAKLSLFLERNMDMKAYYASAAMILKFWIAVGLTLEQACGMLAQADAESSLDPKAVGDHGQAFGLNQWHESRVDAIRNGCGVDLRALPPLEDQLKAAHWELTHTEKRAWTAIKQAKTAYDAGYAACRFWERPGAPGQYAKRGQKAESWKTHFLKNPVA
;
A
#
# COMPACT_ATOMS: atom_id res chain seq x y z
N MET A 1 11.24 -16.41 42.30
CA MET A 1 11.60 -16.59 40.88
C MET A 1 13.05 -17.03 40.81
N SER A 2 13.38 -18.11 40.09
CA SER A 2 14.78 -18.48 39.88
C SER A 2 15.44 -17.51 38.88
N LEU A 3 16.75 -17.30 39.01
CA LEU A 3 17.52 -16.45 38.10
C LEU A 3 17.32 -16.86 36.62
N THR A 4 17.16 -18.16 36.38
CA THR A 4 16.92 -18.75 35.06
C THR A 4 15.58 -18.34 34.45
N ALA A 5 14.51 -18.26 35.26
CA ALA A 5 13.19 -17.85 34.78
C ALA A 5 13.18 -16.36 34.38
N ALA A 6 13.83 -15.50 35.15
CA ALA A 6 13.94 -14.07 34.85
C ALA A 6 14.77 -13.80 33.58
N LEU A 7 15.86 -14.54 33.36
CA LEU A 7 16.68 -14.43 32.16
C LEU A 7 15.93 -14.87 30.90
N SER A 8 15.16 -15.96 30.98
CA SER A 8 14.34 -16.46 29.87
C SER A 8 13.26 -15.45 29.45
N GLU A 9 12.56 -14.86 30.43
CA GLU A 9 11.53 -13.84 30.17
C GLU A 9 12.14 -12.56 29.56
N CYS A 10 13.33 -12.17 30.00
CA CYS A 10 14.04 -11.02 29.46
C CYS A 10 14.45 -11.24 27.99
N ALA A 11 14.98 -12.41 27.65
CA ALA A 11 15.35 -12.76 26.29
C ALA A 11 14.13 -12.76 25.34
N ALA A 12 12.99 -13.29 25.79
CA ALA A 12 11.75 -13.28 25.01
C ALA A 12 11.24 -11.85 24.75
N LYS A 13 11.27 -10.97 25.77
CA LYS A 13 10.91 -9.56 25.60
C LYS A 13 11.84 -8.83 24.63
N LEU A 14 13.14 -9.14 24.66
CA LEU A 14 14.12 -8.55 23.75
C LEU A 14 13.90 -9.03 22.31
N SER A 15 13.67 -10.32 22.07
CA SER A 15 13.35 -10.85 20.73
C SER A 15 12.12 -10.16 20.14
N LEU A 16 11.03 -10.09 20.92
CA LEU A 16 9.79 -9.47 20.50
C LEU A 16 9.96 -7.97 20.21
N PHE A 17 10.78 -7.26 20.98
CA PHE A 17 11.11 -5.85 20.73
C PHE A 17 11.91 -5.68 19.43
N LEU A 18 12.89 -6.54 19.18
CA LEU A 18 13.71 -6.50 17.97
C LEU A 18 12.89 -6.83 16.72
N GLU A 19 12.04 -7.87 16.77
CA GLU A 19 11.12 -8.25 15.70
C GLU A 19 10.20 -7.07 15.33
N ARG A 20 9.52 -6.48 16.33
CA ARG A 20 8.65 -5.31 16.11
C ARG A 20 9.40 -4.13 15.48
N ASN A 21 10.63 -3.87 15.89
CA ASN A 21 11.42 -2.78 15.32
C ASN A 21 11.81 -3.05 13.86
N MET A 22 12.14 -4.31 13.54
CA MET A 22 12.44 -4.71 12.17
C MET A 22 11.21 -4.62 11.27
N ASP A 23 10.04 -5.05 11.76
CA ASP A 23 8.76 -4.94 11.04
C ASP A 23 8.41 -3.48 10.76
N MET A 24 8.57 -2.60 11.75
CA MET A 24 8.35 -1.16 11.55
C MET A 24 9.31 -0.55 10.52
N LYS A 25 10.58 -0.98 10.53
CA LYS A 25 11.56 -0.52 9.54
C LYS A 25 11.19 -1.00 8.13
N ALA A 26 10.75 -2.24 7.99
CA ALA A 26 10.31 -2.80 6.73
C ALA A 26 9.04 -2.08 6.21
N TYR A 27 8.06 -1.82 7.09
CA TYR A 27 6.85 -1.07 6.76
C TYR A 27 7.14 0.31 6.18
N TYR A 28 7.99 1.10 6.84
CA TYR A 28 8.36 2.43 6.33
C TYR A 28 9.27 2.37 5.09
N ALA A 29 10.09 1.33 4.94
CA ALA A 29 10.85 1.12 3.71
C ALA A 29 9.92 0.83 2.51
N SER A 30 8.91 -0.04 2.68
CA SER A 30 7.87 -0.27 1.68
C SER A 30 7.11 1.02 1.35
N ALA A 31 6.71 1.79 2.36
CA ALA A 31 6.05 3.07 2.17
C ALA A 31 6.87 4.04 1.31
N ALA A 32 8.19 4.12 1.58
CA ALA A 32 9.10 4.95 0.80
C ALA A 32 9.23 4.48 -0.65
N MET A 33 9.34 3.17 -0.90
CA MET A 33 9.40 2.61 -2.25
C MET A 33 8.12 2.91 -3.05
N ILE A 34 6.96 2.73 -2.44
CA ILE A 34 5.66 3.01 -3.05
C ILE A 34 5.55 4.51 -3.39
N LEU A 35 5.89 5.39 -2.45
CA LEU A 35 5.84 6.83 -2.68
C LEU A 35 6.75 7.25 -3.84
N LYS A 36 8.01 6.77 -3.83
CA LYS A 36 8.99 7.06 -4.88
C LYS A 36 8.51 6.60 -6.25
N PHE A 37 7.96 5.40 -6.35
CA PHE A 37 7.43 4.89 -7.61
C PHE A 37 6.33 5.80 -8.17
N TRP A 38 5.35 6.16 -7.34
CA TRP A 38 4.23 7.00 -7.78
C TRP A 38 4.67 8.39 -8.21
N ILE A 39 5.63 8.98 -7.50
CA ILE A 39 6.27 10.24 -7.91
C ILE A 39 7.02 10.07 -9.24
N ALA A 40 7.78 8.98 -9.41
CA ALA A 40 8.54 8.70 -10.63
C ALA A 40 7.66 8.53 -11.87
N VAL A 41 6.43 8.03 -11.73
CA VAL A 41 5.44 7.97 -12.83
C VAL A 41 4.63 9.25 -13.00
N GLY A 42 5.00 10.33 -12.31
CA GLY A 42 4.52 11.69 -12.55
C GLY A 42 3.38 12.16 -11.64
N LEU A 43 3.14 11.51 -10.50
CA LEU A 43 2.22 12.03 -9.48
C LEU A 43 2.92 13.07 -8.59
N THR A 44 2.16 14.05 -8.09
CA THR A 44 2.65 14.94 -7.03
C THR A 44 2.80 14.17 -5.71
N LEU A 45 3.47 14.77 -4.71
CA LEU A 45 3.59 14.18 -3.37
C LEU A 45 2.21 13.82 -2.79
N GLU A 46 1.25 14.74 -2.89
CA GLU A 46 -0.12 14.55 -2.41
C GLU A 46 -0.79 13.35 -3.06
N GLN A 47 -0.68 13.26 -4.38
CA GLN A 47 -1.29 12.21 -5.18
C GLN A 47 -0.63 10.85 -4.89
N ALA A 48 0.69 10.82 -4.78
CA ALA A 48 1.44 9.62 -4.39
C ALA A 48 1.09 9.15 -2.97
N CYS A 49 0.90 10.06 -2.01
CA CYS A 49 0.39 9.71 -0.68
C CYS A 49 -1.04 9.14 -0.73
N GLY A 50 -1.87 9.63 -1.66
CA GLY A 50 -3.20 9.07 -1.93
C GLY A 50 -3.15 7.60 -2.38
N MET A 51 -2.18 7.27 -3.24
CA MET A 51 -1.94 5.90 -3.70
C MET A 51 -1.37 5.01 -2.59
N LEU A 52 -0.39 5.52 -1.84
CA LEU A 52 0.18 4.81 -0.68
C LEU A 52 -0.90 4.47 0.36
N ALA A 53 -1.86 5.35 0.59
CA ALA A 53 -2.96 5.09 1.51
C ALA A 53 -3.88 3.93 1.07
N GLN A 54 -3.93 3.59 -0.22
CA GLN A 54 -4.66 2.42 -0.69
C GLN A 54 -3.92 1.15 -0.31
N ALA A 55 -2.65 1.03 -0.71
CA ALA A 55 -1.79 -0.11 -0.38
C ALA A 55 -1.76 -0.40 1.13
N ASP A 56 -1.71 0.65 1.95
CA ASP A 56 -1.73 0.52 3.41
C ASP A 56 -3.07 -0.04 3.92
N ALA A 57 -4.17 0.46 3.38
CA ALA A 57 -5.49 0.02 3.78
C ALA A 57 -5.86 -1.38 3.26
N GLU A 58 -5.29 -1.81 2.13
CA GLU A 58 -5.55 -3.14 1.54
C GLU A 58 -4.69 -4.23 2.17
N SER A 59 -3.40 -3.97 2.40
CA SER A 59 -2.45 -5.02 2.79
C SER A 59 -1.51 -4.63 3.94
N SER A 60 -1.66 -3.45 4.54
CA SER A 60 -0.65 -2.89 5.43
C SER A 60 0.74 -2.83 4.78
N LEU A 61 0.77 -2.54 3.46
CA LEU A 61 1.97 -2.49 2.62
C LEU A 61 2.69 -3.83 2.41
N ASP A 62 2.00 -4.95 2.64
CA ASP A 62 2.56 -6.29 2.44
C ASP A 62 2.30 -6.80 1.00
N PRO A 63 3.34 -6.91 0.14
CA PRO A 63 3.18 -7.48 -1.20
C PRO A 63 2.86 -8.99 -1.18
N LYS A 64 2.99 -9.67 -0.03
CA LYS A 64 2.69 -11.10 0.12
C LYS A 64 1.29 -11.36 0.69
N ALA A 65 0.50 -10.31 0.94
CA ALA A 65 -0.83 -10.46 1.51
C ALA A 65 -1.75 -11.29 0.59
N VAL A 66 -2.42 -12.27 1.17
CA VAL A 66 -3.48 -13.03 0.52
C VAL A 66 -4.73 -12.92 1.38
N GLY A 67 -5.74 -12.22 0.87
CA GLY A 67 -6.99 -11.97 1.56
C GLY A 67 -8.16 -12.69 0.93
N ASP A 68 -9.37 -12.32 1.38
CA ASP A 68 -10.64 -12.86 0.92
C ASP A 68 -10.64 -14.38 0.71
N HIS A 69 -10.24 -15.11 1.76
CA HIS A 69 -10.20 -16.58 1.75
C HIS A 69 -9.36 -17.19 0.59
N GLY A 70 -8.33 -16.47 0.12
CA GLY A 70 -7.47 -16.90 -0.98
C GLY A 70 -7.78 -16.28 -2.34
N GLN A 71 -8.69 -15.31 -2.42
CA GLN A 71 -9.18 -14.73 -3.67
C GLN A 71 -8.64 -13.33 -3.98
N ALA A 72 -7.96 -12.68 -3.03
CA ALA A 72 -7.38 -11.36 -3.18
C ALA A 72 -5.87 -11.39 -2.98
N PHE A 73 -5.12 -10.76 -3.90
CA PHE A 73 -3.66 -10.93 -3.96
C PHE A 73 -2.90 -9.62 -3.82
N GLY A 74 -1.81 -9.66 -3.04
CA GLY A 74 -0.76 -8.66 -3.00
C GLY A 74 -1.16 -7.30 -2.45
N LEU A 75 -0.40 -6.29 -2.87
CA LEU A 75 -0.36 -4.95 -2.30
C LEU A 75 -1.73 -4.26 -2.24
N ASN A 76 -2.52 -4.37 -3.30
CA ASN A 76 -3.86 -3.77 -3.39
C ASN A 76 -4.98 -4.81 -3.42
N GLN A 77 -4.71 -6.04 -2.97
CA GLN A 77 -5.74 -7.08 -2.80
C GLN A 77 -6.60 -7.30 -4.06
N TRP A 78 -5.97 -7.43 -5.23
CA TRP A 78 -6.68 -7.60 -6.49
C TRP A 78 -7.42 -8.93 -6.55
N HIS A 79 -8.67 -8.90 -7.01
CA HIS A 79 -9.48 -10.10 -7.30
C HIS A 79 -9.23 -10.61 -8.73
N GLU A 80 -9.63 -11.87 -8.96
CA GLU A 80 -9.37 -12.67 -10.16
C GLU A 80 -9.49 -11.93 -11.50
N SER A 81 -10.62 -11.27 -11.78
CA SER A 81 -10.82 -10.60 -13.08
C SER A 81 -9.82 -9.45 -13.33
N ARG A 82 -9.43 -8.72 -12.28
CA ARG A 82 -8.40 -7.67 -12.35
C ARG A 82 -7.02 -8.29 -12.56
N VAL A 83 -6.72 -9.38 -11.84
CA VAL A 83 -5.45 -10.11 -11.96
C VAL A 83 -5.25 -10.64 -13.38
N ASP A 84 -6.27 -11.25 -13.99
CA ASP A 84 -6.16 -11.79 -15.35
C ASP A 84 -5.97 -10.68 -16.38
N ALA A 85 -6.67 -9.55 -16.24
CA ALA A 85 -6.47 -8.38 -17.10
C ALA A 85 -5.04 -7.83 -17.00
N ILE A 86 -4.51 -7.70 -15.79
CA ILE A 86 -3.13 -7.25 -15.52
C ILE A 86 -2.12 -8.21 -16.14
N ARG A 87 -2.28 -9.52 -15.92
CA ARG A 87 -1.38 -10.53 -16.47
C ARG A 87 -1.36 -10.49 -17.99
N ASN A 88 -2.51 -10.40 -18.64
CA ASN A 88 -2.61 -10.32 -20.10
C ASN A 88 -2.08 -8.98 -20.64
N GLY A 89 -2.17 -7.91 -19.85
CA GLY A 89 -1.84 -6.56 -20.25
C GLY A 89 -0.37 -6.17 -20.11
N CYS A 90 0.27 -6.57 -19.02
CA CYS A 90 1.65 -6.22 -18.72
C CYS A 90 2.52 -7.39 -18.24
N GLY A 91 2.01 -8.62 -18.27
CA GLY A 91 2.77 -9.82 -17.95
C GLY A 91 3.00 -10.08 -16.46
N VAL A 92 2.50 -9.21 -15.57
CA VAL A 92 2.65 -9.39 -14.13
C VAL A 92 1.61 -10.39 -13.62
N ASP A 93 2.07 -11.52 -13.08
CA ASP A 93 1.20 -12.51 -12.44
C ASP A 93 1.08 -12.26 -10.94
N LEU A 94 0.02 -11.58 -10.51
CA LEU A 94 -0.20 -11.26 -9.09
C LEU A 94 -0.48 -12.49 -8.22
N ARG A 95 -0.93 -13.62 -8.79
CA ARG A 95 -1.11 -14.87 -8.02
C ARG A 95 0.22 -15.46 -7.55
N ALA A 96 1.32 -15.12 -8.23
CA ALA A 96 2.67 -15.51 -7.84
C ALA A 96 3.28 -14.61 -6.75
N LEU A 97 2.54 -13.60 -6.27
CA LEU A 97 2.98 -12.62 -5.27
C LEU A 97 4.36 -12.02 -5.62
N PRO A 98 4.50 -11.37 -6.79
CA PRO A 98 5.78 -10.88 -7.28
C PRO A 98 6.31 -9.76 -6.38
N PRO A 99 7.59 -9.38 -6.52
CA PRO A 99 8.17 -8.29 -5.74
C PRO A 99 7.37 -6.98 -5.83
N LEU A 100 7.46 -6.16 -4.77
CA LEU A 100 6.72 -4.90 -4.63
C LEU A 100 6.75 -4.01 -5.89
N GLU A 101 7.91 -3.86 -6.51
CA GLU A 101 8.09 -3.05 -7.72
C GLU A 101 7.24 -3.54 -8.90
N ASP A 102 7.11 -4.85 -9.08
CA ASP A 102 6.29 -5.41 -10.16
C ASP A 102 4.80 -5.25 -9.88
N GLN A 103 4.38 -5.32 -8.62
CA GLN A 103 3.02 -5.01 -8.23
C GLN A 103 2.68 -3.53 -8.42
N LEU A 104 3.65 -2.63 -8.24
CA LEU A 104 3.50 -1.21 -8.53
C LEU A 104 3.38 -0.96 -10.05
N LYS A 105 4.15 -1.67 -10.88
CA LYS A 105 3.99 -1.66 -12.34
C LYS A 105 2.59 -2.16 -12.76
N ALA A 106 2.10 -3.23 -12.12
CA ALA A 106 0.74 -3.74 -12.34
C ALA A 106 -0.33 -2.70 -11.98
N ALA A 107 -0.23 -2.06 -10.81
CA ALA A 107 -1.14 -1.00 -10.37
C ALA A 107 -1.16 0.17 -11.36
N HIS A 108 0.01 0.63 -11.81
CA HIS A 108 0.12 1.72 -12.77
C HIS A 108 -0.44 1.34 -14.14
N TRP A 109 -0.16 0.12 -14.63
CA TRP A 109 -0.74 -0.38 -15.87
C TRP A 109 -2.28 -0.38 -15.78
N GLU A 110 -2.84 -0.93 -14.72
CA GLU A 110 -4.29 -1.00 -14.54
C GLU A 110 -4.93 0.40 -14.57
N LEU A 111 -4.40 1.33 -13.76
CA LEU A 111 -4.86 2.72 -13.71
C LEU A 111 -4.77 3.44 -15.06
N THR A 112 -3.78 3.13 -15.87
CA THR A 112 -3.59 3.78 -17.18
C THR A 112 -4.30 3.06 -18.33
N HIS A 113 -4.85 1.86 -18.11
CA HIS A 113 -5.47 1.05 -19.17
C HIS A 113 -6.95 0.77 -18.91
N THR A 114 -7.28 0.05 -17.84
CA THR A 114 -8.64 -0.41 -17.54
C THR A 114 -9.35 0.52 -16.56
N GLU A 115 -8.60 1.25 -15.72
CA GLU A 115 -9.12 2.12 -14.65
C GLU A 115 -8.82 3.61 -14.89
N LYS A 116 -8.79 4.02 -16.17
CA LYS A 116 -8.44 5.39 -16.61
C LYS A 116 -9.25 6.51 -15.93
N ARG A 117 -10.52 6.23 -15.61
CA ARG A 117 -11.39 7.17 -14.90
C ARG A 117 -10.84 7.45 -13.50
N ALA A 118 -10.43 6.42 -12.78
CA ALA A 118 -9.83 6.57 -11.46
C ALA A 118 -8.50 7.33 -11.57
N TRP A 119 -7.64 6.96 -12.52
CA TRP A 119 -6.38 7.65 -12.76
C TRP A 119 -6.55 9.15 -13.01
N THR A 120 -7.54 9.50 -13.84
CA THR A 120 -7.86 10.91 -14.13
C THR A 120 -8.29 11.66 -12.88
N ALA A 121 -9.17 11.07 -12.07
CA ALA A 121 -9.63 11.67 -10.83
C ALA A 121 -8.49 11.87 -9.82
N ILE A 122 -7.58 10.88 -9.68
CA ILE A 122 -6.40 10.96 -8.81
C ILE A 122 -5.49 12.09 -9.26
N LYS A 123 -5.20 12.20 -10.56
CA LYS A 123 -4.35 13.27 -11.12
C LYS A 123 -4.95 14.68 -11.02
N GLN A 124 -6.27 14.79 -10.87
CA GLN A 124 -6.95 16.08 -10.68
C GLN A 124 -7.00 16.50 -9.21
N ALA A 125 -6.73 15.57 -8.28
CA ALA A 125 -6.69 15.88 -6.85
C ALA A 125 -5.56 16.86 -6.53
N LYS A 126 -5.88 17.86 -5.69
CA LYS A 126 -4.95 18.91 -5.26
C LYS A 126 -4.41 18.70 -3.85
N THR A 127 -5.04 17.81 -3.08
CA THR A 127 -4.68 17.49 -1.70
C THR A 127 -4.49 15.98 -1.56
N ALA A 128 -3.76 15.56 -0.52
CA ALA A 128 -3.55 14.13 -0.29
C ALA A 128 -4.88 13.48 0.12
N TYR A 129 -5.71 14.23 0.88
CA TYR A 129 -7.07 13.82 1.20
C TYR A 129 -7.88 13.52 -0.06
N ASP A 130 -7.94 14.45 -1.01
CA ASP A 130 -8.73 14.28 -2.24
C ASP A 130 -8.20 13.13 -3.09
N ALA A 131 -6.88 12.93 -3.14
CA ALA A 131 -6.27 11.83 -3.87
C ALA A 131 -6.60 10.47 -3.25
N GLY A 132 -6.46 10.34 -1.93
CA GLY A 132 -6.81 9.12 -1.20
C GLY A 132 -8.30 8.81 -1.26
N TYR A 133 -9.14 9.84 -1.21
CA TYR A 133 -10.58 9.72 -1.40
C TYR A 133 -10.92 9.26 -2.83
N ALA A 134 -10.35 9.91 -3.86
CA ALA A 134 -10.60 9.59 -5.26
C ALA A 134 -10.14 8.17 -5.62
N ALA A 135 -8.95 7.76 -5.18
CA ALA A 135 -8.44 6.41 -5.39
C ALA A 135 -9.37 5.37 -4.74
N CYS A 136 -9.78 5.59 -3.49
CA CYS A 136 -10.70 4.66 -2.81
C CYS A 136 -12.06 4.59 -3.52
N ARG A 137 -12.62 5.74 -3.89
CA ARG A 137 -13.96 5.82 -4.50
C ARG A 137 -14.00 5.25 -5.92
N PHE A 138 -12.97 5.49 -6.71
CA PHE A 138 -13.02 5.19 -8.15
C PHE A 138 -12.22 3.97 -8.55
N TRP A 139 -11.17 3.60 -7.82
CA TRP A 139 -10.33 2.43 -8.12
C TRP A 139 -10.73 1.23 -7.26
N GLU A 140 -10.67 1.36 -5.93
CA GLU A 140 -10.83 0.21 -5.02
C GLU A 140 -12.28 -0.14 -4.76
N ARG A 141 -13.16 0.86 -4.66
CA ARG A 141 -14.62 0.73 -4.55
C ARG A 141 -15.06 -0.26 -3.44
N PRO A 142 -14.57 -0.12 -2.19
CA PRO A 142 -14.95 -1.02 -1.11
C PRO A 142 -16.44 -0.86 -0.75
N GLY A 143 -17.09 -1.98 -0.41
CA GLY A 143 -18.51 -1.98 0.01
C GLY A 143 -18.78 -1.40 1.40
N ALA A 144 -17.75 -1.30 2.25
CA ALA A 144 -17.90 -0.81 3.62
C ALA A 144 -18.10 0.72 3.66
N PRO A 145 -18.99 1.25 4.51
CA PRO A 145 -19.24 2.69 4.61
C PRO A 145 -18.05 3.43 5.23
N GLY A 146 -17.88 4.70 4.83
CA GLY A 146 -16.87 5.61 5.39
C GLY A 146 -15.43 5.39 4.91
N GLN A 147 -15.17 4.39 4.06
CA GLN A 147 -13.81 4.06 3.61
C GLN A 147 -13.15 5.20 2.82
N TYR A 148 -13.91 5.96 2.04
CA TYR A 148 -13.35 7.04 1.22
C TYR A 148 -12.71 8.14 2.09
N ALA A 149 -13.44 8.59 3.12
CA ALA A 149 -12.93 9.59 4.06
C ALA A 149 -11.74 9.06 4.87
N LYS A 150 -11.79 7.80 5.33
CA LYS A 150 -10.66 7.16 6.03
C LYS A 150 -9.40 7.14 5.19
N ARG A 151 -9.51 6.80 3.89
CA ARG A 151 -8.35 6.76 2.99
C ARG A 151 -7.83 8.15 2.63
N GLY A 152 -8.70 9.15 2.53
CA GLY A 152 -8.27 10.55 2.45
C GLY A 152 -7.48 10.99 3.70
N GLN A 153 -7.99 10.73 4.90
CA GLN A 153 -7.29 11.05 6.16
C GLN A 153 -5.95 10.33 6.28
N LYS A 154 -5.91 9.06 5.87
CA LYS A 154 -4.68 8.27 5.88
C LYS A 154 -3.62 8.82 4.93
N ALA A 155 -4.03 9.30 3.76
CA ALA A 155 -3.13 9.98 2.82
C ALA A 155 -2.53 11.26 3.39
N GLU A 156 -3.30 12.07 4.14
CA GLU A 156 -2.78 13.26 4.83
C GLU A 156 -1.76 12.90 5.93
N SER A 157 -2.00 11.81 6.66
CA SER A 157 -1.03 11.27 7.63
C SER A 157 0.28 10.87 6.96
N TRP A 158 0.20 10.21 5.79
CA TRP A 158 1.39 9.86 5.00
C TRP A 158 2.13 11.09 4.48
N LYS A 159 1.40 12.10 3.97
CA LYS A 159 1.99 13.37 3.56
C LYS A 159 2.75 14.03 4.73
N THR A 160 2.12 14.08 5.91
CA THR A 160 2.73 14.63 7.12
C THR A 160 4.00 13.87 7.52
N HIS A 161 3.99 12.54 7.40
CA HIS A 161 5.16 11.71 7.67
C HIS A 161 6.32 12.04 6.71
N PHE A 162 6.08 12.07 5.40
CA PHE A 162 7.14 12.28 4.40
C PHE A 162 7.59 13.72 4.26
N LEU A 163 6.79 14.70 4.70
CA LEU A 163 7.27 16.07 4.89
C LEU A 163 8.32 16.16 6.02
N LYS A 164 8.20 15.32 7.05
CA LYS A 164 9.17 15.25 8.17
C LYS A 164 10.33 14.31 7.90
N ASN A 165 10.11 13.29 7.06
CA ASN A 165 11.08 12.26 6.71
C ASN A 165 11.17 12.14 5.18
N PRO A 166 11.76 13.13 4.48
CA PRO A 166 11.80 13.11 3.02
C PRO A 166 12.52 11.88 2.50
N VAL A 167 11.95 11.29 1.46
CA VAL A 167 12.62 10.21 0.70
C VAL A 167 13.62 10.85 -0.26
N ALA A 168 14.89 10.45 -0.16
CA ALA A 168 15.95 10.88 -1.07
C ALA A 168 15.80 10.28 -2.47
#